data_AF-A0A553R156-F1
#
_entry.id   AF-A0A553R156-F1
#
_cell.length_a   1.000
_cell.length_b   1.000
_cell.length_c   1.000
_cell.angle_alpha   90.00
_cell.angle_beta   90.00
_cell.angle_gamma   90.00
#
_symmetry.space_group_name_H-M   'P 1'
#
loop_
_entity.id
_entity.type
_entity.pdbx_description
1 polymer ?
#
loop_
_entity_poly.entity_id
_entity_poly.type
_entity_poly.pdbx_seq_one_letter_code
_entity_poly.pdbx_strand_id
1 'polypeptide(L)'
;MLTDEIGLVGEISFYFEHRARCLSLCRSSLLGWSLGLFYSTVVRMASMFSRVLTGRNTAMIVAGLGAGSLMSSYVLTDSQVFAGEKTKLYPPSADFPDLRKHNNCMASALTPAIYGRLRDKLTPNDWSVDQCIQTGVDNPGHPFIKTVGMVAGDEESYEVFAELFDPVIKDRHNGYDPKTMKHPTDLDSSKITSGMFDEKYVLSSRVRTGRSIRGLSLPPACSRAERREVERVVVQALSGLKDDLAGKYYSLTDMTEKEQQQLIDDHFLFDKPVSPLLTCAGMARDWPDARGIWHNNEKSFLIWINEEDHTRVISMEKGGNMKRVFERFCRGLKENSSSCSVSSSVCMQVEKLIQERGWEFMWNERLGYVLTCPSNLGTGLRAGVHVRLPLLSKDSRLNKILDNLRLQKRGTGGVDTAAVGDTFDISNLDRLGKSEVELVQCVIDGVNYLIDCEKKLERGEDIIVPAPVIQFKK
;
A
#
# COMPACT_ATOMS: atom_id res chain seq x y z
N MET A 1 -38.57 -21.18 -57.73
CA MET A 1 -38.73 -22.55 -57.20
C MET A 1 -38.35 -22.44 -55.72
N LEU A 2 -39.25 -22.55 -54.74
CA LEU A 2 -40.24 -23.63 -54.50
C LEU A 2 -39.48 -24.98 -54.38
N THR A 3 -39.61 -25.79 -53.33
CA THR A 3 -40.60 -25.83 -52.23
C THR A 3 -40.11 -26.81 -51.16
N ASP A 4 -40.39 -26.52 -49.89
CA ASP A 4 -41.12 -27.33 -48.89
C ASP A 4 -40.78 -28.84 -48.72
N GLU A 5 -40.47 -29.38 -47.53
CA GLU A 5 -41.19 -29.48 -46.22
C GLU A 5 -41.90 -30.86 -46.02
N ILE A 6 -41.85 -31.37 -44.78
CA ILE A 6 -42.77 -32.35 -44.14
C ILE A 6 -42.88 -33.76 -44.80
N GLY A 7 -42.37 -34.82 -44.16
CA GLY A 7 -43.14 -35.64 -43.20
C GLY A 7 -43.23 -37.10 -43.72
N LEU A 8 -43.74 -38.10 -43.00
CA LEU A 8 -44.22 -38.22 -41.63
C LEU A 8 -44.24 -39.73 -41.26
N VAL A 9 -43.97 -40.09 -39.99
CA VAL A 9 -44.41 -41.33 -39.28
C VAL A 9 -44.16 -42.71 -39.93
N GLY A 10 -43.49 -43.61 -39.19
CA GLY A 10 -43.87 -45.02 -39.22
C GLY A 10 -42.78 -46.08 -39.00
N GLU A 11 -42.22 -46.20 -37.79
CA GLU A 11 -41.98 -47.53 -37.23
C GLU A 11 -41.90 -47.51 -35.70
N ILE A 12 -42.74 -48.35 -35.07
CA ILE A 12 -42.88 -48.55 -33.62
C ILE A 12 -42.35 -49.94 -33.31
N SER A 13 -41.91 -50.15 -32.06
CA SER A 13 -41.40 -51.41 -31.49
C SER A 13 -40.00 -51.84 -31.93
N PHE A 14 -38.97 -51.39 -31.20
CA PHE A 14 -38.12 -52.32 -30.42
C PHE A 14 -37.20 -51.67 -29.34
N TYR A 15 -37.56 -50.53 -28.76
CA TYR A 15 -36.77 -49.90 -27.68
C TYR A 15 -37.63 -49.33 -26.53
N PHE A 16 -38.39 -50.21 -25.86
CA PHE A 16 -39.16 -49.83 -24.66
C PHE A 16 -39.18 -50.88 -23.55
N GLU A 17 -38.02 -51.47 -23.22
CA GLU A 17 -37.93 -52.42 -22.09
C GLU A 17 -36.63 -52.32 -21.25
N HIS A 18 -36.08 -51.12 -21.05
CA HIS A 18 -34.93 -50.94 -20.14
C HIS A 18 -34.93 -49.61 -19.33
N ARG A 19 -36.10 -49.09 -18.94
CA ARG A 19 -36.18 -47.90 -18.05
C ARG A 19 -37.38 -47.87 -17.08
N ALA A 20 -37.69 -49.00 -16.43
CA ALA A 20 -38.75 -49.10 -15.43
C ALA A 20 -38.45 -50.04 -14.24
N ARG A 21 -37.17 -50.15 -13.80
CA ARG A 21 -36.77 -51.06 -12.69
C ARG A 21 -35.72 -50.49 -11.72
N CYS A 22 -35.72 -49.18 -11.47
CA CYS A 22 -34.84 -48.52 -10.48
C CYS A 22 -35.58 -47.54 -9.54
N LEU A 23 -36.91 -47.69 -9.37
CA LEU A 23 -37.73 -46.82 -8.52
C LEU A 23 -38.66 -47.60 -7.55
N SER A 24 -38.31 -48.85 -7.20
CA SER A 24 -39.06 -49.67 -6.23
C SER A 24 -38.21 -50.25 -5.10
N LEU A 25 -36.96 -49.81 -4.92
CA LEU A 25 -36.08 -50.19 -3.80
C LEU A 25 -35.94 -49.08 -2.74
N CYS A 26 -37.00 -48.28 -2.57
CA CYS A 26 -37.09 -47.25 -1.54
C CYS A 26 -38.20 -47.60 -0.52
N ARG A 27 -37.96 -48.64 0.32
CA ARG A 27 -38.63 -48.94 1.62
C ARG A 27 -38.29 -50.38 2.14
N SER A 28 -37.03 -50.66 2.50
CA SER A 28 -36.68 -51.82 3.36
C SER A 28 -35.18 -51.92 3.72
N SER A 29 -34.60 -50.88 4.32
CA SER A 29 -33.26 -50.97 4.95
C SER A 29 -33.06 -49.97 6.11
N LEU A 30 -34.13 -49.63 6.81
CA LEU A 30 -34.08 -49.02 8.14
C LEU A 30 -34.00 -50.14 9.18
N LEU A 31 -32.78 -50.54 9.56
CA LEU A 31 -32.37 -51.14 10.85
C LEU A 31 -30.96 -51.76 10.74
N GLY A 32 -30.06 -51.41 11.66
CA GLY A 32 -29.00 -52.36 12.07
C GLY A 32 -27.57 -52.21 11.54
N TRP A 33 -27.03 -51.00 11.37
CA TRP A 33 -25.56 -50.76 11.50
C TRP A 33 -25.31 -49.52 12.37
N SER A 34 -25.55 -49.67 13.66
CA SER A 34 -25.20 -48.71 14.71
C SER A 34 -23.96 -49.18 15.49
N LEU A 35 -23.23 -48.21 16.06
CA LEU A 35 -21.93 -48.33 16.74
C LEU A 35 -20.74 -48.70 15.83
N GLY A 36 -19.78 -47.77 15.72
CA GLY A 36 -18.43 -48.12 15.28
C GLY A 36 -17.60 -47.14 14.44
N LEU A 37 -17.94 -45.86 14.28
CA LEU A 37 -17.05 -44.86 13.63
C LEU A 37 -17.49 -43.39 13.86
N PHE A 38 -17.59 -42.96 15.12
CA PHE A 38 -17.87 -41.55 15.47
C PHE A 38 -17.08 -41.10 16.71
N TYR A 39 -15.75 -41.16 16.64
CA TYR A 39 -14.87 -40.65 17.70
C TYR A 39 -13.48 -40.21 17.19
N SER A 40 -13.43 -39.19 16.32
CA SER A 40 -12.16 -38.48 16.00
C SER A 40 -12.31 -37.05 15.42
N THR A 41 -13.52 -36.60 15.04
CA THR A 41 -13.66 -35.42 14.15
C THR A 41 -14.55 -34.29 14.67
N VAL A 42 -14.55 -34.00 15.97
CA VAL A 42 -15.35 -32.88 16.56
C VAL A 42 -14.53 -31.91 17.44
N VAL A 43 -13.29 -32.24 17.82
CA VAL A 43 -12.49 -31.44 18.78
C VAL A 43 -11.68 -30.30 18.13
N ARG A 44 -11.79 -30.05 16.81
CA ARG A 44 -10.98 -29.04 16.09
C ARG A 44 -11.74 -27.85 15.47
N MET A 45 -13.04 -27.70 15.72
CA MET A 45 -13.84 -26.60 15.13
C MET A 45 -14.46 -25.60 16.12
N ALA A 46 -14.11 -25.68 17.41
CA ALA A 46 -14.63 -24.79 18.46
C ALA A 46 -13.60 -23.82 19.08
N SER A 47 -12.46 -23.59 18.41
CA SER A 47 -11.30 -22.87 18.98
C SER A 47 -11.10 -21.43 18.46
N MET A 48 -11.73 -21.03 17.35
CA MET A 48 -11.42 -19.76 16.66
C MET A 48 -12.46 -18.63 16.80
N PHE A 49 -13.57 -18.84 17.52
CA PHE A 49 -14.62 -17.80 17.70
C PHE A 49 -14.85 -17.34 19.15
N SER A 50 -14.08 -17.83 20.13
CA SER A 50 -14.25 -17.47 21.56
C SER A 50 -13.15 -16.59 22.16
N ARG A 51 -12.23 -16.03 21.36
CA ARG A 51 -11.16 -15.12 21.84
C ARG A 51 -11.41 -13.62 21.56
N VAL A 52 -12.50 -13.27 20.88
CA VAL A 52 -12.83 -11.86 20.54
C VAL A 52 -13.81 -11.21 21.56
N LEU A 53 -14.39 -12.00 22.48
CA LEU A 53 -15.43 -11.54 23.43
C LEU A 53 -15.05 -11.61 24.92
N THR A 54 -13.79 -11.89 25.26
CA THR A 54 -13.31 -12.04 26.65
C THR A 54 -12.20 -11.06 27.04
N GLY A 55 -12.08 -9.93 26.31
CA GLY A 55 -11.04 -8.90 26.53
C GLY A 55 -11.54 -7.47 26.79
N ARG A 56 -12.85 -7.24 26.90
CA ARG A 56 -13.43 -5.90 27.13
C ARG A 56 -14.48 -5.94 28.25
N ASN A 57 -14.42 -4.93 29.13
CA ASN A 57 -15.31 -4.64 30.27
C ASN A 57 -15.14 -5.47 31.55
N THR A 58 -14.05 -5.25 32.29
CA THR A 58 -14.17 -4.94 33.74
C THR A 58 -12.97 -4.13 34.26
N ALA A 59 -13.14 -2.82 34.31
CA ALA A 59 -12.38 -1.94 35.20
C ALA A 59 -13.38 -1.05 35.94
N MET A 60 -13.10 -0.78 37.22
CA MET A 60 -13.83 0.15 38.12
C MET A 60 -15.26 -0.24 38.55
N ILE A 61 -15.36 -0.91 39.70
CA ILE A 61 -16.02 -0.30 40.90
C ILE A 61 -15.18 -0.64 42.14
N VAL A 62 -14.46 0.35 42.68
CA VAL A 62 -14.04 0.38 44.09
C VAL A 62 -14.38 1.77 44.62
N ALA A 63 -15.52 1.89 45.30
CA ALA A 63 -15.89 3.10 46.03
C ALA A 63 -15.39 2.94 47.48
N GLY A 64 -14.29 3.61 47.82
CA GLY A 64 -13.64 3.47 49.13
C GLY A 64 -12.63 4.58 49.41
N LEU A 65 -13.15 5.69 49.94
CA LEU A 65 -12.48 6.81 50.64
C LEU A 65 -10.94 6.74 50.78
N GLY A 66 -10.24 7.67 50.11
CA GLY A 66 -8.83 7.95 50.39
C GLY A 66 -8.23 8.95 49.41
N ALA A 67 -7.69 10.08 49.91
CA ALA A 67 -7.03 11.07 49.06
C ALA A 67 -5.63 10.59 48.63
N GLY A 68 -5.35 10.57 47.33
CA GLY A 68 -4.04 10.20 46.79
C GLY A 68 -3.99 10.36 45.26
N SER A 69 -2.93 11.01 44.77
CA SER A 69 -2.70 11.28 43.35
C SER A 69 -2.55 10.00 42.53
N LEU A 70 -3.46 9.78 41.57
CA LEU A 70 -3.40 8.65 40.64
C LEU A 70 -2.45 8.94 39.48
N MET A 71 -1.23 8.38 39.55
CA MET A 71 -0.35 8.19 38.39
C MET A 71 -1.03 7.21 37.42
N SER A 72 -1.53 7.71 36.29
CA SER A 72 -2.06 6.87 35.22
C SER A 72 -0.89 6.36 34.36
N SER A 73 -0.35 5.19 34.71
CA SER A 73 0.70 4.54 33.93
C SER A 73 0.12 4.00 32.62
N TYR A 74 0.52 4.59 31.49
CA TYR A 74 0.30 4.02 30.17
C TYR A 74 1.06 2.69 30.06
N VAL A 75 0.33 1.57 30.10
CA VAL A 75 0.88 0.26 29.75
C VAL A 75 0.83 0.13 28.24
N LEU A 76 1.98 0.36 27.59
CA LEU A 76 2.19 -0.11 26.23
C LEU A 76 2.21 -1.64 26.28
N THR A 77 1.18 -2.27 25.72
CA THR A 77 1.19 -3.73 25.51
C THR A 77 2.17 -4.05 24.39
N ASP A 78 3.36 -4.50 24.77
CA ASP A 78 4.35 -5.08 23.88
C ASP A 78 3.83 -6.43 23.37
N SER A 79 3.10 -6.39 22.25
CA SER A 79 2.45 -7.56 21.66
C SER A 79 3.48 -8.42 20.94
N GLN A 80 4.09 -9.35 21.68
CA GLN A 80 5.05 -10.33 21.13
C GLN A 80 4.48 -11.04 19.90
N VAL A 81 5.07 -10.85 18.73
CA VAL A 81 4.67 -11.54 17.50
C VAL A 81 5.22 -12.96 17.52
N PHE A 82 4.34 -13.93 17.69
CA PHE A 82 4.70 -15.34 17.60
C PHE A 82 4.69 -15.80 16.13
N ALA A 83 5.89 -15.98 15.57
CA ALA A 83 6.04 -16.64 14.29
C ALA A 83 5.59 -18.11 14.38
N GLY A 84 4.81 -18.56 13.41
CA GLY A 84 4.60 -19.99 13.17
C GLY A 84 5.85 -20.63 12.57
N GLU A 85 5.96 -21.95 12.67
CA GLU A 85 7.01 -22.72 12.01
C GLU A 85 6.41 -23.94 11.30
N LYS A 86 6.82 -24.15 10.06
CA LYS A 86 6.39 -25.28 9.22
C LYS A 86 7.59 -25.86 8.49
N THR A 87 8.20 -26.86 9.12
CA THR A 87 9.36 -27.56 8.57
C THR A 87 9.05 -28.13 7.18
N LYS A 88 9.86 -27.78 6.18
CA LYS A 88 9.74 -28.29 4.81
C LYS A 88 10.58 -29.56 4.62
N LEU A 89 10.22 -30.36 3.59
CA LEU A 89 10.83 -31.67 3.33
C LEU A 89 12.34 -31.61 3.00
N TYR A 90 12.75 -30.64 2.17
CA TYR A 90 14.12 -30.49 1.73
C TYR A 90 14.92 -29.55 2.64
N PRO A 91 16.26 -29.67 2.73
CA PRO A 91 17.09 -28.73 3.47
C PRO A 91 16.97 -27.31 2.87
N PRO A 92 17.09 -26.23 3.67
CA PRO A 92 16.92 -24.87 3.16
C PRO A 92 17.82 -24.47 1.99
N SER A 93 19.02 -25.06 1.88
CA SER A 93 19.93 -24.82 0.76
C SER A 93 19.39 -25.30 -0.61
N ALA A 94 18.43 -26.23 -0.62
CA ALA A 94 17.84 -26.74 -1.86
C ALA A 94 16.79 -25.79 -2.48
N ASP A 95 16.14 -24.96 -1.65
CA ASP A 95 15.18 -23.94 -2.11
C ASP A 95 15.85 -22.55 -2.29
N PHE A 96 17.15 -22.40 -2.00
CA PHE A 96 17.82 -21.10 -2.08
C PHE A 96 17.86 -20.58 -3.53
N PRO A 97 17.40 -19.34 -3.80
CA PRO A 97 17.24 -18.84 -5.16
C PRO A 97 18.58 -18.55 -5.87
N ASP A 98 18.63 -18.78 -7.17
CA ASP A 98 19.75 -18.34 -8.02
C ASP A 98 19.64 -16.84 -8.34
N LEU A 99 20.37 -16.03 -7.58
CA LEU A 99 20.36 -14.57 -7.69
C LEU A 99 21.60 -14.00 -8.41
N ARG A 100 22.37 -14.83 -9.14
CA ARG A 100 23.66 -14.45 -9.76
C ARG A 100 23.58 -13.33 -10.79
N LYS A 101 22.39 -13.00 -11.30
CA LYS A 101 22.16 -11.96 -12.33
C LYS A 101 21.23 -10.84 -11.84
N HIS A 102 21.00 -10.76 -10.52
CA HIS A 102 19.97 -9.90 -9.95
C HIS A 102 20.55 -8.61 -9.38
N ASN A 103 19.87 -7.49 -9.62
CA ASN A 103 20.20 -6.15 -9.15
C ASN A 103 18.98 -5.52 -8.48
N ASN A 104 18.62 -6.04 -7.31
CA ASN A 104 17.60 -5.49 -6.42
C ASN A 104 18.08 -5.55 -4.96
N CYS A 105 17.44 -4.79 -4.06
CA CYS A 105 17.88 -4.68 -2.66
C CYS A 105 17.81 -6.02 -1.92
N MET A 106 16.75 -6.81 -2.12
CA MET A 106 16.59 -8.16 -1.57
C MET A 106 17.76 -9.07 -1.95
N ALA A 107 18.11 -9.14 -3.24
CA ALA A 107 19.23 -9.95 -3.71
C ALA A 107 20.60 -9.46 -3.21
N SER A 108 20.71 -8.18 -2.84
CA SER A 108 21.92 -7.62 -2.21
C SER A 108 22.05 -8.02 -0.73
N ALA A 109 20.94 -8.35 -0.06
CA ALA A 109 20.87 -8.60 1.38
C ALA A 109 20.68 -10.08 1.75
N LEU A 110 20.07 -10.89 0.87
CA LEU A 110 19.79 -12.29 1.13
C LEU A 110 21.09 -13.11 1.15
N THR A 111 21.26 -13.92 2.20
CA THR A 111 22.36 -14.88 2.31
C THR A 111 21.83 -16.27 2.63
N PRO A 112 22.57 -17.36 2.31
CA PRO A 112 22.15 -18.71 2.67
C PRO A 112 21.88 -18.90 4.18
N ALA A 113 22.61 -18.16 5.02
CA ALA A 113 22.42 -18.19 6.48
C ALA A 113 21.12 -17.51 6.93
N ILE A 114 20.77 -16.35 6.34
CA ILE A 114 19.49 -15.67 6.61
C ILE A 114 18.34 -16.51 6.08
N TYR A 115 18.44 -17.00 4.83
CA TYR A 115 17.40 -17.85 4.24
C TYR A 115 17.15 -19.11 5.07
N GLY A 116 18.22 -19.79 5.50
CA GLY A 116 18.12 -20.98 6.36
C GLY A 116 17.44 -20.73 7.72
N ARG A 117 17.48 -19.51 8.26
CA ARG A 117 16.79 -19.13 9.51
C ARG A 117 15.34 -18.67 9.32
N LEU A 118 14.97 -18.26 8.10
CA LEU A 118 13.67 -17.64 7.82
C LEU A 118 12.73 -18.51 6.97
N ARG A 119 13.25 -19.43 6.17
CA ARG A 119 12.49 -20.22 5.18
C ARG A 119 11.28 -20.95 5.75
N ASP A 120 11.44 -21.57 6.91
CA ASP A 120 10.42 -22.42 7.52
C ASP A 120 9.55 -21.63 8.52
N LYS A 121 9.80 -20.32 8.71
CA LYS A 121 8.96 -19.41 9.52
C LYS A 121 7.76 -18.90 8.74
N LEU A 122 6.66 -18.71 9.46
CA LEU A 122 5.42 -18.12 8.97
C LEU A 122 4.95 -16.97 9.87
N THR A 123 4.25 -16.01 9.29
CA THR A 123 3.47 -15.03 10.04
C THR A 123 2.20 -15.67 10.62
N PRO A 124 1.45 -14.99 11.52
CA PRO A 124 0.18 -15.51 12.02
C PRO A 124 -0.87 -15.81 10.93
N ASN A 125 -0.72 -15.24 9.73
CA ASN A 125 -1.60 -15.44 8.57
C ASN A 125 -0.98 -16.35 7.48
N ASP A 126 -0.07 -17.26 7.87
CA ASP A 126 0.59 -18.23 6.98
C ASP A 126 1.42 -17.61 5.83
N TRP A 127 1.89 -16.37 5.96
CA TRP A 127 2.80 -15.74 4.98
C TRP A 127 4.26 -16.14 5.23
N SER A 128 5.01 -16.44 4.17
CA SER A 128 6.39 -16.96 4.22
C SER A 128 7.42 -16.03 3.58
N VAL A 129 8.71 -16.23 3.91
CA VAL A 129 9.80 -15.45 3.30
C VAL A 129 9.90 -15.66 1.79
N ASP A 130 9.55 -16.84 1.26
CA ASP A 130 9.54 -17.10 -0.19
C ASP A 130 8.52 -16.20 -0.90
N GLN A 131 7.31 -16.10 -0.34
CA GLN A 131 6.28 -15.20 -0.84
C GLN A 131 6.68 -13.72 -0.72
N CYS A 132 7.43 -13.35 0.32
CA CYS A 132 8.00 -12.00 0.43
C CYS A 132 8.96 -11.70 -0.73
N ILE A 133 9.86 -12.63 -1.07
CA ILE A 133 10.94 -12.40 -2.05
C ILE A 133 10.59 -12.76 -3.50
N GLN A 134 9.49 -13.47 -3.76
CA GLN A 134 9.12 -14.01 -5.07
C GLN A 134 9.25 -12.97 -6.19
N THR A 135 8.69 -11.78 -6.00
CA THR A 135 8.77 -10.69 -6.99
C THR A 135 10.21 -10.29 -7.33
N GLY A 136 11.14 -10.31 -6.36
CA GLY A 136 12.55 -10.05 -6.61
C GLY A 136 13.35 -11.24 -7.13
N VAL A 137 12.84 -12.47 -7.01
CA VAL A 137 13.42 -13.65 -7.67
C VAL A 137 13.03 -13.65 -9.16
N ASP A 138 11.76 -13.37 -9.45
CA ASP A 138 11.22 -13.35 -10.82
C ASP A 138 11.71 -12.13 -11.64
N ASN A 139 11.97 -11.00 -10.98
CA ASN A 139 12.41 -9.77 -11.61
C ASN A 139 13.89 -9.46 -11.28
N PRO A 140 14.85 -9.88 -12.14
CA PRO A 140 16.29 -9.68 -11.88
C PRO A 140 16.72 -8.21 -11.91
N GLY A 141 15.90 -7.30 -12.42
CA GLY A 141 16.14 -5.86 -12.37
C GLY A 141 14.99 -5.09 -12.99
N HIS A 142 15.14 -3.77 -13.09
CA HIS A 142 14.20 -2.91 -13.80
C HIS A 142 14.97 -1.94 -14.72
N PRO A 143 14.50 -1.62 -15.94
CA PRO A 143 15.27 -0.82 -16.89
C PRO A 143 15.67 0.58 -16.40
N PHE A 144 14.94 1.13 -15.43
CA PHE A 144 15.08 2.54 -15.01
C PHE A 144 15.54 2.75 -13.56
N ILE A 145 15.44 1.75 -12.67
CA ILE A 145 15.71 1.91 -11.22
C ILE A 145 16.21 0.60 -10.57
N LYS A 146 17.01 0.69 -9.50
CA LYS A 146 17.22 -0.44 -8.58
C LYS A 146 15.92 -0.68 -7.79
N THR A 147 15.34 -1.86 -7.90
CA THR A 147 14.09 -2.22 -7.21
C THR A 147 14.36 -2.78 -5.82
N VAL A 148 13.32 -2.85 -4.98
CA VAL A 148 13.43 -3.46 -3.65
C VAL A 148 13.56 -4.98 -3.74
N GLY A 149 12.75 -5.64 -4.58
CA GLY A 149 12.78 -7.10 -4.75
C GLY A 149 12.10 -7.90 -3.63
N MET A 150 11.32 -7.26 -2.75
CA MET A 150 10.45 -7.97 -1.80
C MET A 150 9.25 -7.12 -1.36
N VAL A 151 8.22 -7.78 -0.87
CA VAL A 151 6.96 -7.20 -0.33
C VAL A 151 6.59 -7.85 1.01
N ALA A 152 5.80 -7.14 1.82
CA ALA A 152 5.16 -7.69 3.00
C ALA A 152 3.74 -8.21 2.68
N GLY A 153 3.36 -9.33 3.27
CA GLY A 153 2.00 -9.90 3.15
C GLY A 153 1.03 -9.39 4.22
N ASP A 154 1.55 -8.98 5.36
CA ASP A 154 0.84 -8.49 6.55
C ASP A 154 1.76 -7.56 7.37
N GLU A 155 1.30 -7.05 8.51
CA GLU A 155 2.11 -6.15 9.35
C GLU A 155 3.27 -6.91 10.01
N GLU A 156 2.99 -8.13 10.45
CA GLU A 156 3.90 -9.04 11.15
C GLU A 156 5.09 -9.50 10.29
N SER A 157 4.95 -9.51 8.96
CA SER A 157 6.03 -9.77 8.00
C SER A 157 7.30 -8.96 8.31
N TYR A 158 7.15 -7.70 8.71
CA TYR A 158 8.27 -6.80 9.02
C TYR A 158 8.98 -7.12 10.35
N GLU A 159 8.41 -7.98 11.19
CA GLU A 159 9.01 -8.46 12.44
C GLU A 159 9.52 -9.89 12.29
N VAL A 160 8.67 -10.82 11.81
CA VAL A 160 9.02 -12.24 11.61
C VAL A 160 10.22 -12.42 10.69
N PHE A 161 10.32 -11.59 9.64
CA PHE A 161 11.41 -11.60 8.67
C PHE A 161 12.32 -10.36 8.79
N ALA A 162 12.35 -9.67 9.94
CA ALA A 162 13.17 -8.47 10.18
C ALA A 162 14.65 -8.65 9.83
N GLU A 163 15.21 -9.86 10.01
CA GLU A 163 16.59 -10.17 9.65
C GLU A 163 16.90 -9.95 8.15
N LEU A 164 15.90 -10.06 7.26
CA LEU A 164 16.00 -9.71 5.84
C LEU A 164 15.43 -8.31 5.54
N PHE A 165 14.32 -7.91 6.15
CA PHE A 165 13.71 -6.59 5.89
C PHE A 165 14.62 -5.44 6.36
N ASP A 166 15.23 -5.51 7.54
CA ASP A 166 16.03 -4.41 8.09
C ASP A 166 17.23 -4.01 7.20
N PRO A 167 18.09 -4.92 6.71
CA PRO A 167 19.15 -4.55 5.77
C PRO A 167 18.62 -4.02 4.42
N VAL A 168 17.49 -4.53 3.94
CA VAL A 168 16.83 -4.04 2.71
C VAL A 168 16.27 -2.63 2.89
N ILE A 169 15.67 -2.35 4.05
CA ILE A 169 15.20 -1.01 4.45
C ILE A 169 16.39 -0.05 4.54
N LYS A 170 17.51 -0.49 5.12
CA LYS A 170 18.72 0.32 5.28
C LYS A 170 19.39 0.67 3.96
N ASP A 171 19.50 -0.28 3.02
CA ASP A 171 19.95 -0.01 1.63
C ASP A 171 18.98 0.96 0.93
N ARG A 172 17.68 0.65 0.95
CA ARG A 172 16.69 1.44 0.19
C ARG A 172 16.48 2.85 0.72
N HIS A 173 16.58 3.07 2.03
CA HIS A 173 16.46 4.38 2.68
C HIS A 173 17.81 4.94 3.15
N ASN A 174 18.87 4.63 2.39
CA ASN A 174 20.16 5.33 2.40
C ASN A 174 20.80 5.47 3.80
N GLY A 175 20.77 4.40 4.58
CA GLY A 175 21.38 4.31 5.90
C GLY A 175 20.41 4.37 7.08
N TYR A 176 19.11 4.62 6.88
CA TYR A 176 18.13 4.51 7.97
C TYR A 176 18.11 3.08 8.53
N ASP A 177 18.50 2.92 9.80
CA ASP A 177 18.58 1.61 10.44
C ASP A 177 17.39 1.41 11.40
N PRO A 178 16.39 0.59 11.04
CA PRO A 178 15.19 0.40 11.86
C PRO A 178 15.45 -0.32 13.18
N LYS A 179 16.68 -0.80 13.46
CA LYS A 179 17.07 -1.37 14.76
C LYS A 179 17.55 -0.31 15.76
N THR A 180 17.97 0.87 15.28
CA THR A 180 18.59 1.91 16.11
C THR A 180 17.97 3.30 15.94
N MET A 181 17.12 3.48 14.92
CA MET A 181 16.48 4.75 14.60
C MET A 181 14.96 4.68 14.76
N LYS A 182 14.36 5.85 14.99
CA LYS A 182 12.91 6.04 15.11
C LYS A 182 12.44 7.02 14.03
N HIS A 183 11.21 6.87 13.55
CA HIS A 183 10.69 7.67 12.45
C HIS A 183 9.89 8.88 12.96
N PRO A 184 10.24 10.12 12.58
CA PRO A 184 9.43 11.29 12.88
C PRO A 184 8.25 11.42 11.89
N THR A 185 7.04 11.59 12.41
CA THR A 185 5.83 11.96 11.65
C THR A 185 5.45 13.39 11.99
N ASP A 186 5.19 14.23 10.97
CA ASP A 186 4.84 15.65 11.14
C ASP A 186 3.97 16.15 9.98
N LEU A 187 2.65 16.21 10.21
CA LEU A 187 1.64 16.68 9.25
C LEU A 187 1.19 18.14 9.53
N ASP A 188 2.01 18.93 10.22
CA ASP A 188 1.73 20.35 10.43
C ASP A 188 2.11 21.19 9.20
N SER A 189 1.18 21.26 8.24
CA SER A 189 1.30 22.08 7.03
C SER A 189 1.60 23.57 7.27
N SER A 190 1.37 24.12 8.46
CA SER A 190 1.69 25.54 8.76
C SER A 190 3.19 25.84 8.72
N LYS A 191 4.03 24.81 8.93
CA LYS A 191 5.50 24.89 8.86
C LYS A 191 6.02 25.13 7.45
N ILE A 192 5.23 24.83 6.41
CA ILE A 192 5.56 25.13 5.02
C ILE A 192 5.26 26.63 4.78
N THR A 193 6.27 27.47 4.95
CA THR A 193 6.13 28.93 4.84
C THR A 193 6.11 29.41 3.40
N SER A 194 6.93 28.81 2.53
CA SER A 194 6.96 29.01 1.07
C SER A 194 6.51 27.73 0.35
N GLY A 195 5.99 27.86 -0.87
CA GLY A 195 5.54 26.68 -1.64
C GLY A 195 4.72 27.02 -2.88
N MET A 196 5.01 28.17 -3.51
CA MET A 196 4.49 28.55 -4.82
C MET A 196 5.66 28.51 -5.81
N PHE A 197 5.59 27.61 -6.78
CA PHE A 197 6.56 27.50 -7.86
C PHE A 197 6.24 28.45 -9.03
N ASP A 198 7.24 28.66 -9.89
CA ASP A 198 7.05 29.39 -11.15
C ASP A 198 6.26 28.54 -12.16
N GLU A 199 5.02 28.94 -12.42
CA GLU A 199 4.08 28.23 -13.29
C GLU A 199 4.44 28.28 -14.78
N LYS A 200 5.47 29.06 -15.19
CA LYS A 200 6.10 28.91 -16.52
C LYS A 200 6.70 27.50 -16.67
N TYR A 201 7.21 26.93 -15.58
CA TYR A 201 7.93 25.65 -15.56
C TYR A 201 7.10 24.53 -14.93
N VAL A 202 6.40 24.79 -13.82
CA VAL A 202 5.60 23.78 -13.10
C VAL A 202 4.16 23.76 -13.61
N LEU A 203 3.76 22.61 -14.16
CA LEU A 203 2.46 22.38 -14.78
C LEU A 203 1.41 21.85 -13.79
N SER A 204 1.85 21.08 -12.80
CA SER A 204 1.01 20.52 -11.74
C SER A 204 1.84 20.15 -10.51
N SER A 205 1.17 20.14 -9.36
CA SER A 205 1.74 19.81 -8.05
C SER A 205 0.91 18.70 -7.40
N ARG A 206 1.57 17.69 -6.83
CA ARG A 206 0.92 16.50 -6.24
C ARG A 206 1.64 16.00 -5.00
N VAL A 207 0.89 15.66 -3.97
CA VAL A 207 1.35 14.92 -2.78
C VAL A 207 0.52 13.65 -2.66
N ARG A 208 1.18 12.50 -2.54
CA ARG A 208 0.51 11.22 -2.24
C ARG A 208 1.16 10.51 -1.06
N THR A 209 0.39 9.67 -0.38
CA THR A 209 0.88 8.62 0.53
C THR A 209 0.02 7.35 0.41
N GLY A 210 0.35 6.30 1.16
CA GLY A 210 -0.55 5.17 1.41
C GLY A 210 -0.89 5.03 2.89
N ARG A 211 -1.98 4.32 3.19
CA ARG A 211 -2.30 3.82 4.54
C ARG A 211 -2.85 2.39 4.43
N SER A 212 -2.41 1.52 5.34
CA SER A 212 -2.92 0.16 5.51
C SER A 212 -3.74 0.03 6.79
N ILE A 213 -4.81 -0.76 6.74
CA ILE A 213 -5.75 -0.99 7.83
C ILE A 213 -5.24 -2.17 8.69
N ARG A 214 -5.00 -1.95 9.98
CA ARG A 214 -4.50 -2.96 10.92
C ARG A 214 -5.47 -4.14 11.03
N GLY A 215 -4.92 -5.36 11.10
CA GLY A 215 -5.70 -6.59 11.24
C GLY A 215 -6.29 -7.16 9.93
N LEU A 216 -5.95 -6.59 8.77
CA LEU A 216 -6.28 -7.12 7.44
C LEU A 216 -4.98 -7.30 6.65
N SER A 217 -4.80 -8.44 5.98
CA SER A 217 -3.57 -8.71 5.22
C SER A 217 -3.41 -7.73 4.05
N LEU A 218 -2.16 -7.43 3.69
CA LEU A 218 -1.77 -6.55 2.59
C LEU A 218 -2.09 -7.18 1.22
N PRO A 219 -2.15 -6.38 0.11
CA PRO A 219 -2.56 -6.85 -1.21
C PRO A 219 -1.89 -8.13 -1.76
N PRO A 220 -0.59 -8.42 -1.48
CA PRO A 220 0.03 -9.68 -1.88
C PRO A 220 -0.68 -10.91 -1.31
N ALA A 221 -1.07 -10.88 -0.03
CA ALA A 221 -1.62 -12.01 0.70
C ALA A 221 -3.15 -12.02 0.76
N CYS A 222 -3.80 -10.85 0.77
CA CYS A 222 -5.20 -10.72 1.15
C CYS A 222 -6.17 -11.62 0.36
N SER A 223 -7.11 -12.21 1.08
CA SER A 223 -8.27 -12.91 0.52
C SER A 223 -9.27 -11.91 -0.08
N ARG A 224 -10.20 -12.42 -0.91
CA ARG A 224 -11.33 -11.61 -1.40
C ARG A 224 -12.17 -11.03 -0.25
N ALA A 225 -12.30 -11.74 0.87
CA ALA A 225 -13.07 -11.28 2.03
C ALA A 225 -12.39 -10.08 2.71
N GLU A 226 -11.10 -10.17 3.02
CA GLU A 226 -10.34 -9.05 3.61
C GLU A 226 -10.31 -7.84 2.69
N ARG A 227 -10.12 -8.04 1.38
CA ARG A 227 -10.11 -6.95 0.41
C ARG A 227 -11.44 -6.19 0.36
N ARG A 228 -12.56 -6.92 0.37
CA ARG A 228 -13.92 -6.36 0.46
C ARG A 228 -14.14 -5.65 1.80
N GLU A 229 -13.54 -6.13 2.88
CA GLU A 229 -13.62 -5.46 4.19
C GLU A 229 -12.81 -4.15 4.21
N VAL A 230 -11.61 -4.10 3.59
CA VAL A 230 -10.87 -2.85 3.36
C VAL A 230 -11.73 -1.86 2.58
N GLU A 231 -12.33 -2.28 1.47
CA GLU A 231 -13.22 -1.44 0.66
C GLU A 231 -14.39 -0.91 1.53
N ARG A 232 -15.09 -1.80 2.23
CA ARG A 232 -16.24 -1.46 3.08
C ARG A 232 -15.87 -0.44 4.16
N VAL A 233 -14.77 -0.67 4.88
CA VAL A 233 -14.30 0.21 5.97
C VAL A 233 -13.93 1.59 5.41
N VAL A 234 -13.15 1.63 4.32
CA VAL A 234 -12.70 2.89 3.73
C VAL A 234 -13.86 3.66 3.11
N VAL A 235 -14.68 3.05 2.24
CA VAL A 235 -15.81 3.74 1.57
C VAL A 235 -16.80 4.29 2.59
N GLN A 236 -17.12 3.52 3.63
CA GLN A 236 -18.02 3.97 4.70
C GLN A 236 -17.40 5.11 5.53
N ALA A 237 -16.06 5.21 5.62
CA ALA A 237 -15.39 6.34 6.27
C ALA A 237 -15.41 7.59 5.36
N LEU A 238 -15.13 7.42 4.06
CA LEU A 238 -15.12 8.52 3.09
C LEU A 238 -16.50 9.17 2.88
N SER A 239 -17.60 8.44 3.11
CA SER A 239 -18.94 9.03 3.11
C SER A 239 -19.20 10.00 4.29
N GLY A 240 -18.30 10.06 5.28
CA GLY A 240 -18.34 11.02 6.38
C GLY A 240 -17.64 12.35 6.09
N LEU A 241 -16.90 12.46 4.97
CA LEU A 241 -16.20 13.70 4.59
C LEU A 241 -17.18 14.78 4.11
N LYS A 242 -16.88 16.03 4.45
CA LYS A 242 -17.77 17.20 4.26
C LYS A 242 -17.05 18.31 3.50
N ASP A 243 -17.81 19.36 3.18
CA ASP A 243 -17.32 20.60 2.57
C ASP A 243 -16.56 20.33 1.26
N ASP A 244 -15.40 20.94 1.04
CA ASP A 244 -14.54 20.73 -0.14
C ASP A 244 -13.92 19.31 -0.21
N LEU A 245 -14.00 18.55 0.89
CA LEU A 245 -13.59 17.15 0.95
C LEU A 245 -14.76 16.18 0.70
N ALA A 246 -15.99 16.66 0.51
CA ALA A 246 -17.11 15.81 0.13
C ALA A 246 -16.92 15.27 -1.30
N GLY A 247 -17.29 14.00 -1.53
CA GLY A 247 -16.98 13.30 -2.78
C GLY A 247 -17.76 12.00 -2.99
N LYS A 248 -17.55 11.37 -4.14
CA LYS A 248 -18.21 10.12 -4.56
C LYS A 248 -17.21 8.98 -4.72
N TYR A 249 -17.61 7.78 -4.31
CA TYR A 249 -16.91 6.53 -4.62
C TYR A 249 -17.43 5.90 -5.93
N TYR A 250 -16.51 5.33 -6.70
CA TYR A 250 -16.75 4.60 -7.92
C TYR A 250 -16.05 3.24 -7.85
N SER A 251 -16.84 2.17 -7.72
CA SER A 251 -16.38 0.77 -7.85
C SER A 251 -15.89 0.53 -9.27
N LEU A 252 -14.72 -0.09 -9.45
CA LEU A 252 -14.23 -0.50 -10.78
C LEU A 252 -15.05 -1.65 -11.38
N THR A 253 -15.88 -2.34 -10.58
CA THR A 253 -16.73 -3.44 -11.05
C THR A 253 -17.99 -2.92 -11.73
N ASP A 254 -18.51 -1.79 -11.25
CA ASP A 254 -19.81 -1.22 -11.64
C ASP A 254 -19.68 0.09 -12.44
N MET A 255 -18.44 0.49 -12.78
CA MET A 255 -18.13 1.71 -13.50
C MET A 255 -18.60 1.62 -14.96
N THR A 256 -19.32 2.64 -15.43
CA THR A 256 -19.69 2.73 -16.85
C THR A 256 -18.48 3.10 -17.70
N GLU A 257 -18.43 2.66 -18.97
CA GLU A 257 -17.36 3.02 -19.92
C GLU A 257 -17.14 4.54 -20.00
N LYS A 258 -18.22 5.33 -19.88
CA LYS A 258 -18.18 6.80 -19.86
C LYS A 258 -17.52 7.36 -18.59
N GLU A 259 -17.83 6.82 -17.42
CA GLU A 259 -17.16 7.20 -16.16
C GLU A 259 -15.69 6.78 -16.18
N GLN A 260 -15.39 5.59 -16.73
CA GLN A 260 -14.04 5.09 -16.89
C GLN A 260 -13.21 6.00 -17.81
N GLN A 261 -13.70 6.31 -19.01
CA GLN A 261 -13.01 7.20 -19.94
C GLN A 261 -12.80 8.59 -19.34
N GLN A 262 -13.81 9.16 -18.66
CA GLN A 262 -13.67 10.45 -17.98
C GLN A 262 -12.55 10.45 -16.93
N LEU A 263 -12.43 9.37 -16.14
CA LEU A 263 -11.37 9.24 -15.13
C LEU A 263 -9.98 8.96 -15.74
N ILE A 264 -9.91 8.36 -16.94
CA ILE A 264 -8.67 8.23 -17.73
C ILE A 264 -8.24 9.60 -18.27
N ASP A 265 -9.17 10.34 -18.89
CA ASP A 265 -8.94 11.66 -19.47
C ASP A 265 -8.51 12.69 -18.42
N ASP A 266 -9.05 12.59 -17.20
CA ASP A 266 -8.65 13.41 -16.06
C ASP A 266 -7.31 12.96 -15.40
N HIS A 267 -6.72 11.84 -15.84
CA HIS A 267 -5.54 11.18 -15.24
C HIS A 267 -5.71 10.74 -13.79
N PHE A 268 -6.91 10.29 -13.43
CA PHE A 268 -7.26 9.85 -12.07
C PHE A 268 -7.41 8.35 -11.92
N LEU A 269 -7.83 7.64 -12.98
CA LEU A 269 -7.95 6.19 -12.96
C LEU A 269 -6.57 5.52 -12.88
N PHE A 270 -6.51 4.40 -12.16
CA PHE A 270 -5.39 3.47 -12.18
C PHE A 270 -5.79 2.22 -12.97
N ASP A 271 -4.94 1.80 -13.90
CA ASP A 271 -5.19 0.63 -14.73
C ASP A 271 -4.96 -0.68 -13.97
N LYS A 272 -5.38 -1.80 -14.57
CA LYS A 272 -5.02 -3.13 -14.10
C LYS A 272 -3.49 -3.24 -14.01
N PRO A 273 -2.91 -3.67 -12.88
CA PRO A 273 -1.47 -3.86 -12.76
C PRO A 273 -0.92 -4.82 -13.81
N VAL A 274 -0.18 -4.28 -14.79
CA VAL A 274 0.56 -5.04 -15.81
C VAL A 274 2.05 -5.17 -15.50
N SER A 275 2.59 -4.34 -14.60
CA SER A 275 3.99 -4.38 -14.21
C SER A 275 4.33 -5.73 -13.54
N PRO A 276 5.37 -6.45 -13.99
CA PRO A 276 5.72 -7.76 -13.47
C PRO A 276 6.13 -7.71 -11.99
N LEU A 277 6.56 -6.55 -11.49
CA LEU A 277 6.82 -6.31 -10.07
C LEU A 277 5.57 -6.48 -9.19
N LEU A 278 4.39 -6.12 -9.73
CA LEU A 278 3.10 -6.19 -9.02
C LEU A 278 2.39 -7.53 -9.27
N THR A 279 2.48 -8.09 -10.47
CA THR A 279 1.84 -9.37 -10.81
C THR A 279 2.56 -10.56 -10.17
N CYS A 280 3.91 -10.60 -10.19
CA CYS A 280 4.69 -11.61 -9.44
C CYS A 280 4.59 -11.46 -7.92
N ALA A 281 4.24 -10.26 -7.42
CA ALA A 281 3.89 -10.05 -6.02
C ALA A 281 2.44 -10.47 -5.67
N GLY A 282 1.67 -11.02 -6.61
CA GLY A 282 0.30 -11.48 -6.37
C GLY A 282 -0.74 -10.37 -6.19
N MET A 283 -0.41 -9.11 -6.47
CA MET A 283 -1.25 -7.95 -6.16
C MET A 283 -2.40 -7.75 -7.17
N ALA A 284 -2.28 -8.33 -8.37
CA ALA A 284 -3.29 -8.29 -9.43
C ALA A 284 -4.42 -9.35 -9.31
N ARG A 285 -4.46 -10.13 -8.22
CA ARG A 285 -5.46 -11.20 -8.01
C ARG A 285 -6.89 -10.66 -7.95
N ASP A 286 -7.82 -11.45 -8.51
CA ASP A 286 -9.26 -11.20 -8.53
C ASP A 286 -9.69 -9.86 -9.17
N TRP A 287 -8.85 -9.21 -9.97
CA TRP A 287 -9.16 -7.90 -10.56
C TRP A 287 -10.46 -7.91 -11.40
N PRO A 288 -11.39 -6.94 -11.24
CA PRO A 288 -11.32 -5.72 -10.43
C PRO A 288 -12.01 -5.81 -9.04
N ASP A 289 -12.26 -7.01 -8.50
CA ASP A 289 -13.03 -7.23 -7.25
C ASP A 289 -12.52 -6.35 -6.09
N ALA A 290 -13.44 -5.58 -5.50
CA ALA A 290 -13.22 -4.66 -4.39
C ALA A 290 -12.16 -3.56 -4.63
N ARG A 291 -11.95 -3.16 -5.88
CA ARG A 291 -11.14 -1.97 -6.24
C ARG A 291 -12.05 -0.82 -6.64
N GLY A 292 -11.60 0.39 -6.36
CA GLY A 292 -12.29 1.58 -6.79
C GLY A 292 -11.53 2.86 -6.50
N ILE A 293 -12.13 3.96 -6.94
CA ILE A 293 -11.62 5.30 -6.75
C ILE A 293 -12.68 6.16 -6.08
N TRP A 294 -12.27 6.90 -5.07
CA TRP A 294 -13.03 8.00 -4.52
C TRP A 294 -12.33 9.31 -4.87
N HIS A 295 -13.10 10.36 -5.16
CA HIS A 295 -12.56 11.72 -5.26
C HIS A 295 -13.57 12.76 -4.76
N ASN A 296 -13.06 13.90 -4.29
CA ASN A 296 -13.89 15.05 -3.95
C ASN A 296 -14.52 15.69 -5.19
N ASN A 297 -15.53 16.53 -5.00
CA ASN A 297 -16.27 17.17 -6.09
C ASN A 297 -15.39 18.02 -7.02
N GLU A 298 -14.34 18.66 -6.48
CA GLU A 298 -13.37 19.46 -7.23
C GLU A 298 -12.28 18.63 -7.94
N LYS A 299 -12.26 17.30 -7.72
CA LYS A 299 -11.23 16.36 -8.17
C LYS A 299 -9.78 16.78 -7.80
N SER A 300 -9.65 17.47 -6.66
CA SER A 300 -8.40 17.99 -6.09
C SER A 300 -7.87 17.14 -4.93
N PHE A 301 -8.68 16.20 -4.43
CA PHE A 301 -8.34 15.19 -3.42
C PHE A 301 -8.94 13.84 -3.81
N LEU A 302 -8.11 12.79 -3.89
CA LEU A 302 -8.47 11.47 -4.42
C LEU A 302 -7.93 10.36 -3.53
N ILE A 303 -8.64 9.23 -3.49
CA ILE A 303 -8.24 8.03 -2.77
C ILE A 303 -8.47 6.81 -3.66
N TRP A 304 -7.39 6.12 -4.01
CA TRP A 304 -7.47 4.80 -4.64
C TRP A 304 -7.59 3.72 -3.57
N ILE A 305 -8.42 2.70 -3.81
CA ILE A 305 -8.71 1.62 -2.86
C ILE A 305 -8.29 0.28 -3.46
N ASN A 306 -7.52 -0.51 -2.69
CA ASN A 306 -7.08 -1.88 -3.02
C ASN A 306 -6.24 -2.05 -4.31
N GLU A 307 -5.45 -1.04 -4.67
CA GLU A 307 -4.47 -1.09 -5.77
C GLU A 307 -3.11 -1.66 -5.27
N GLU A 308 -2.06 -0.83 -5.15
CA GLU A 308 -0.75 -1.25 -4.64
C GLU A 308 -0.70 -1.37 -3.10
N ASP A 309 -1.64 -0.72 -2.41
CA ASP A 309 -1.82 -0.71 -0.95
C ASP A 309 -3.34 -0.63 -0.66
N HIS A 310 -3.76 -0.78 0.60
CA HIS A 310 -5.20 -0.70 0.96
C HIS A 310 -5.81 0.63 0.53
N THR A 311 -5.08 1.73 0.78
CA THR A 311 -5.42 3.06 0.29
C THR A 311 -4.20 3.79 -0.25
N ARG A 312 -4.39 4.59 -1.30
CA ARG A 312 -3.46 5.64 -1.72
C ARG A 312 -4.15 6.98 -1.68
N VAL A 313 -3.80 7.81 -0.70
CA VAL A 313 -4.36 9.15 -0.50
C VAL A 313 -3.55 10.16 -1.30
N ILE A 314 -4.23 10.98 -2.11
CA ILE A 314 -3.65 11.88 -3.09
C ILE A 314 -4.29 13.27 -2.96
N SER A 315 -3.46 14.30 -2.83
CA SER A 315 -3.86 15.69 -3.07
C SER A 315 -3.11 16.18 -4.31
N MET A 316 -3.80 16.84 -5.25
CA MET A 316 -3.18 17.40 -6.45
C MET A 316 -3.95 18.57 -7.03
N GLU A 317 -3.25 19.42 -7.77
CA GLU A 317 -3.83 20.49 -8.58
C GLU A 317 -2.92 20.87 -9.75
N LYS A 318 -3.47 21.60 -10.73
CA LYS A 318 -2.68 22.24 -11.79
C LYS A 318 -1.96 23.48 -11.22
N GLY A 319 -0.81 23.81 -11.79
CA GLY A 319 0.03 24.91 -11.33
C GLY A 319 1.01 24.56 -10.20
N GLY A 320 1.59 25.60 -9.60
CA GLY A 320 2.78 25.55 -8.77
C GLY A 320 2.54 25.61 -7.25
N ASN A 321 1.30 25.65 -6.78
CA ASN A 321 0.99 25.90 -5.36
C ASN A 321 1.06 24.61 -4.50
N MET A 322 2.26 24.06 -4.36
CA MET A 322 2.56 22.91 -3.51
C MET A 322 2.12 23.12 -2.05
N LYS A 323 2.19 24.36 -1.53
CA LYS A 323 1.70 24.68 -0.18
C LYS A 323 0.21 24.34 -0.03
N ARG A 324 -0.64 24.85 -0.93
CA ARG A 324 -2.10 24.57 -0.90
C ARG A 324 -2.41 23.08 -1.12
N VAL A 325 -1.65 22.40 -1.98
CA VAL A 325 -1.74 20.93 -2.15
C VAL A 325 -1.45 20.22 -0.82
N PHE A 326 -0.40 20.63 -0.11
CA PHE A 326 -0.01 20.01 1.16
C PHE A 326 -0.93 20.39 2.33
N GLU A 327 -1.46 21.61 2.38
CA GLU A 327 -2.51 22.01 3.32
C GLU A 327 -3.78 21.18 3.12
N ARG A 328 -4.23 21.00 1.86
CA ARG A 328 -5.37 20.11 1.55
C ARG A 328 -5.06 18.64 1.82
N PHE A 329 -3.84 18.17 1.58
CA PHE A 329 -3.40 16.83 1.95
C PHE A 329 -3.49 16.61 3.46
N CYS A 330 -2.88 17.51 4.24
CA CYS A 330 -2.91 17.46 5.70
C CYS A 330 -4.32 17.70 6.26
N ARG A 331 -5.24 18.37 5.54
CA ARG A 331 -6.64 18.59 5.98
C ARG A 331 -7.61 17.49 5.56
N GLY A 332 -7.44 16.85 4.40
CA GLY A 332 -8.03 15.53 4.15
C GLY A 332 -7.60 14.53 5.23
N LEU A 333 -6.42 14.76 5.79
CA LEU A 333 -5.87 14.10 6.97
C LEU A 333 -6.00 14.92 8.28
N LYS A 334 -6.99 15.82 8.48
CA LYS A 334 -7.23 16.55 9.77
C LYS A 334 -8.63 17.14 9.95
N GLU A 335 -9.11 17.24 11.19
CA GLU A 335 -10.39 17.85 11.58
C GLU A 335 -10.42 19.40 11.59
N ASN A 336 -11.57 19.97 11.22
CA ASN A 336 -12.01 21.31 11.61
C ASN A 336 -12.99 21.20 12.81
N SER A 337 -12.54 21.45 14.03
CA SER A 337 -13.40 21.77 15.19
C SER A 337 -12.56 22.43 16.28
N SER A 338 -12.93 23.66 16.63
CA SER A 338 -12.20 24.51 17.55
C SER A 338 -12.54 24.21 19.01
N SER A 339 -11.79 23.32 19.67
CA SER A 339 -11.52 23.34 21.13
C SER A 339 -10.72 22.13 21.65
N CYS A 340 -9.39 22.13 21.49
CA CYS A 340 -8.49 21.41 22.41
C CYS A 340 -7.06 21.94 22.35
N SER A 341 -6.61 22.56 23.44
CA SER A 341 -5.27 23.15 23.58
C SER A 341 -4.30 22.16 24.20
N VAL A 342 -3.84 21.15 23.45
CA VAL A 342 -2.74 20.27 23.91
C VAL A 342 -1.68 20.11 22.82
N SER A 343 -0.46 20.50 23.16
CA SER A 343 0.71 20.50 22.27
C SER A 343 1.33 19.11 22.14
N SER A 344 0.59 18.11 21.62
CA SER A 344 1.09 16.78 21.17
C SER A 344 -0.01 15.92 20.51
N SER A 345 -0.83 16.46 19.60
CA SER A 345 -1.88 15.67 18.92
C SER A 345 -2.45 16.35 17.66
N VAL A 346 -2.05 15.91 16.45
CA VAL A 346 -2.59 16.42 15.17
C VAL A 346 -2.64 15.30 14.10
N CYS A 347 -3.67 14.45 14.14
CA CYS A 347 -4.01 13.36 13.18
C CYS A 347 -5.47 12.90 13.40
N MET A 348 -6.23 12.32 12.46
CA MET A 348 -6.48 12.75 11.06
C MET A 348 -8.00 12.62 10.75
N GLN A 349 -8.54 13.26 9.70
CA GLN A 349 -9.99 13.19 9.38
C GLN A 349 -10.46 11.77 8.97
N VAL A 350 -9.80 11.17 7.96
CA VAL A 350 -10.09 9.78 7.53
C VAL A 350 -9.72 8.77 8.62
N GLU A 351 -8.62 8.99 9.35
CA GLU A 351 -8.20 8.12 10.46
C GLU A 351 -9.22 8.12 11.61
N LYS A 352 -9.71 9.30 12.01
CA LYS A 352 -10.76 9.44 13.04
C LYS A 352 -12.02 8.66 12.67
N LEU A 353 -12.49 8.77 11.42
CA LEU A 353 -13.67 8.04 10.92
C LEU A 353 -13.48 6.51 10.84
N ILE A 354 -12.22 6.05 10.79
CA ILE A 354 -11.81 4.64 10.87
C ILE A 354 -11.70 4.19 12.35
N GLN A 355 -11.08 5.00 13.21
CA GLN A 355 -10.94 4.80 14.67
C GLN A 355 -12.27 4.82 15.43
N GLU A 356 -13.19 5.72 15.07
CA GLU A 356 -14.58 5.77 15.59
C GLU A 356 -15.34 4.45 15.37
N ARG A 357 -14.85 3.58 14.48
CA ARG A 357 -15.40 2.26 14.17
C ARG A 357 -14.51 1.10 14.63
N GLY A 358 -13.51 1.39 15.46
CA GLY A 358 -12.63 0.39 16.07
C GLY A 358 -11.52 -0.15 15.16
N TRP A 359 -11.21 0.55 14.06
CA TRP A 359 -10.11 0.21 13.16
C TRP A 359 -8.93 1.17 13.35
N GLU A 360 -7.72 0.71 13.04
CA GLU A 360 -6.49 1.50 13.16
C GLU A 360 -5.68 1.42 11.87
N PHE A 361 -4.73 2.34 11.68
CA PHE A 361 -3.70 2.16 10.67
C PHE A 361 -2.54 1.30 11.19
N MET A 362 -1.93 0.52 10.29
CA MET A 362 -0.67 -0.15 10.55
C MET A 362 0.44 0.90 10.71
N TRP A 363 0.98 1.03 11.91
CA TRP A 363 1.99 2.02 12.27
C TRP A 363 2.80 1.52 13.47
N ASN A 364 4.11 1.81 13.48
CA ASN A 364 4.97 1.63 14.64
C ASN A 364 6.12 2.66 14.65
N GLU A 365 6.74 2.87 15.80
CA GLU A 365 7.73 3.94 16.01
C GLU A 365 9.01 3.78 15.17
N ARG A 366 9.42 2.55 14.84
CA ARG A 366 10.65 2.26 14.07
C ARG A 366 10.45 2.37 12.55
N LEU A 367 9.27 2.07 12.02
CA LEU A 367 8.97 2.06 10.58
C LEU A 367 8.00 3.14 10.12
N GLY A 368 7.37 3.89 11.02
CA GLY A 368 6.26 4.79 10.68
C GLY A 368 5.04 4.02 10.19
N TYR A 369 4.35 4.55 9.17
CA TYR A 369 3.26 3.85 8.51
C TYR A 369 3.78 2.65 7.73
N VAL A 370 3.16 1.50 7.97
CA VAL A 370 3.50 0.23 7.33
C VAL A 370 2.70 0.09 6.03
N LEU A 371 3.39 -0.24 4.94
CA LEU A 371 2.84 -0.42 3.60
C LEU A 371 3.50 -1.64 2.92
N THR A 372 2.91 -2.08 1.80
CA THR A 372 3.23 -3.33 1.11
C THR A 372 4.70 -3.43 0.66
N CYS A 373 5.22 -2.33 0.11
CA CYS A 373 6.61 -2.28 -0.35
C CYS A 373 7.48 -1.54 0.67
N PRO A 374 8.64 -2.10 1.08
CA PRO A 374 9.58 -1.43 1.99
C PRO A 374 10.01 -0.01 1.56
N SER A 375 9.99 0.30 0.26
CA SER A 375 10.29 1.66 -0.24
C SER A 375 9.23 2.72 0.07
N ASN A 376 8.05 2.30 0.54
CA ASN A 376 6.94 3.17 0.94
C ASN A 376 6.79 3.26 2.47
N LEU A 377 7.70 2.71 3.28
CA LEU A 377 7.66 2.89 4.74
C LEU A 377 7.85 4.34 5.18
N GLY A 378 7.59 4.60 6.46
CA GLY A 378 7.76 5.89 7.12
C GLY A 378 6.55 6.77 6.88
N THR A 379 6.77 7.84 6.13
CA THR A 379 5.71 8.76 5.71
C THR A 379 4.79 8.16 4.64
N GLY A 380 5.31 7.18 3.88
CA GLY A 380 4.78 6.77 2.57
C GLY A 380 4.80 7.85 1.49
N LEU A 381 5.28 9.06 1.82
CA LEU A 381 4.99 10.28 1.08
C LEU A 381 5.82 10.38 -0.20
N ARG A 382 5.14 10.77 -1.29
CA ARG A 382 5.75 11.29 -2.51
C ARG A 382 5.08 12.63 -2.82
N ALA A 383 5.77 13.72 -2.51
CA ALA A 383 5.50 15.05 -3.04
C ALA A 383 6.29 15.22 -4.34
N GLY A 384 5.68 15.86 -5.33
CA GLY A 384 6.32 16.08 -6.62
C GLY A 384 5.54 16.98 -7.56
N VAL A 385 6.19 17.32 -8.67
CA VAL A 385 5.69 18.23 -9.69
C VAL A 385 5.90 17.67 -11.07
N HIS A 386 5.04 18.04 -12.02
CA HIS A 386 5.40 18.01 -13.43
C HIS A 386 6.10 19.31 -13.78
N VAL A 387 7.39 19.25 -14.07
CA VAL A 387 8.23 20.42 -14.37
C VAL A 387 8.86 20.30 -15.75
N ARG A 388 8.86 21.39 -16.50
CA ARG A 388 9.45 21.50 -17.84
C ARG A 388 10.89 22.02 -17.75
N LEU A 389 11.86 21.24 -18.24
CA LEU A 389 13.29 21.52 -18.12
C LEU A 389 14.03 21.27 -19.46
N PRO A 390 13.73 22.06 -20.52
CA PRO A 390 14.21 21.79 -21.88
C PRO A 390 15.73 21.92 -22.06
N LEU A 391 16.43 22.68 -21.24
CA LEU A 391 17.89 22.81 -21.32
C LEU A 391 18.58 21.92 -20.28
N LEU A 392 18.12 21.96 -19.02
CA LEU A 392 18.73 21.20 -17.93
C LEU A 392 18.60 19.68 -18.12
N SER A 393 17.56 19.20 -18.80
CA SER A 393 17.42 17.77 -19.16
C SER A 393 18.51 17.22 -20.07
N LYS A 394 19.19 18.10 -20.82
CA LYS A 394 20.27 17.76 -21.75
C LYS A 394 21.65 17.93 -21.11
N ASP A 395 21.73 18.55 -19.93
CA ASP A 395 22.98 18.70 -19.18
C ASP A 395 23.36 17.39 -18.45
N SER A 396 24.59 16.94 -18.65
CA SER A 396 25.11 15.71 -18.04
C SER A 396 25.13 15.75 -16.50
N ARG A 397 25.12 16.95 -15.92
CA ARG A 397 25.13 17.19 -14.46
C ARG A 397 23.78 16.91 -13.80
N LEU A 398 22.66 16.88 -14.54
CA LEU A 398 21.31 16.78 -13.96
C LEU A 398 21.15 15.59 -13.00
N ASN A 399 21.61 14.39 -13.38
CA ASN A 399 21.48 13.22 -12.51
C ASN A 399 22.21 13.45 -11.16
N LYS A 400 23.39 14.08 -11.19
CA LYS A 400 24.16 14.38 -9.98
C LYS A 400 23.55 15.50 -9.13
N ILE A 401 22.89 16.47 -9.78
CA ILE A 401 22.09 17.51 -9.11
C ILE A 401 20.91 16.85 -8.36
N LEU A 402 20.16 15.96 -9.02
CA LEU A 402 19.04 15.23 -8.42
C LEU A 402 19.49 14.35 -7.24
N ASP A 403 20.58 13.58 -7.41
CA ASP A 403 21.15 12.73 -6.35
C ASP A 403 21.52 13.54 -5.10
N ASN A 404 22.17 14.70 -5.29
CA ASN A 404 22.60 15.57 -4.21
C ASN A 404 21.41 16.28 -3.53
N LEU A 405 20.37 16.65 -4.29
CA LEU A 405 19.12 17.24 -3.78
C LEU A 405 18.12 16.22 -3.23
N ARG A 406 18.43 14.91 -3.30
CA ARG A 406 17.53 13.80 -2.88
C ARG A 406 16.21 13.76 -3.62
N LEU A 407 16.26 14.09 -4.91
CA LEU A 407 15.14 14.02 -5.83
C LEU A 407 15.28 12.82 -6.78
N GLN A 408 14.15 12.28 -7.24
CA GLN A 408 14.08 11.29 -8.31
C GLN A 408 13.29 11.87 -9.49
N LYS A 409 13.72 11.55 -10.71
CA LYS A 409 12.96 11.83 -11.94
C LYS A 409 12.25 10.57 -12.46
N ARG A 410 11.05 10.75 -13.04
CA ARG A 410 10.31 9.72 -13.78
C ARG A 410 9.73 10.32 -15.07
N GLY A 411 9.24 9.46 -15.96
CA GLY A 411 8.48 9.88 -17.13
C GLY A 411 7.14 10.51 -16.76
N THR A 412 6.51 11.15 -17.74
CA THR A 412 5.35 12.03 -17.51
C THR A 412 4.08 11.26 -17.09
N GLY A 413 4.00 9.96 -17.35
CA GLY A 413 2.95 9.05 -16.89
C GLY A 413 3.36 8.19 -15.68
N GLY A 414 4.50 8.46 -15.04
CA GLY A 414 4.98 7.70 -13.88
C GLY A 414 6.14 6.73 -14.19
N VAL A 415 6.23 5.65 -13.40
CA VAL A 415 7.46 4.85 -13.24
C VAL A 415 7.86 4.00 -14.44
N ASP A 416 6.87 3.54 -15.21
CA ASP A 416 7.08 2.66 -16.37
C ASP A 416 6.96 3.42 -17.70
N THR A 417 6.97 4.76 -17.66
CA THR A 417 6.82 5.62 -18.84
C THR A 417 8.10 6.42 -19.14
N ALA A 418 8.31 6.73 -20.42
CA ALA A 418 9.32 7.70 -20.83
C ALA A 418 8.85 9.14 -20.52
N ALA A 419 9.79 10.10 -20.47
CA ALA A 419 9.44 11.52 -20.48
C ALA A 419 8.86 11.90 -21.84
N VAL A 420 7.73 12.62 -21.85
CA VAL A 420 7.11 13.16 -23.06
C VAL A 420 7.68 14.55 -23.30
N GLY A 421 8.61 14.63 -24.26
CA GLY A 421 9.36 15.85 -24.53
C GLY A 421 10.19 16.29 -23.31
N ASP A 422 10.12 17.57 -22.97
CA ASP A 422 10.95 18.20 -21.93
C ASP A 422 10.31 18.20 -20.52
N THR A 423 9.27 17.38 -20.26
CA THR A 423 8.50 17.38 -18.99
C THR A 423 8.77 16.14 -18.12
N PHE A 424 9.17 16.37 -16.87
CA PHE A 424 9.55 15.32 -15.92
C PHE A 424 8.66 15.33 -14.67
N ASP A 425 8.33 14.14 -14.15
CA ASP A 425 7.84 13.97 -12.77
C ASP A 425 9.06 13.98 -11.83
N ILE A 426 9.23 15.09 -11.12
CA ILE A 426 10.27 15.29 -10.10
C ILE A 426 9.65 15.16 -8.72
N SER A 427 10.23 14.35 -7.84
CA SER A 427 9.70 14.08 -6.49
C SER A 427 10.80 13.71 -5.49
N ASN A 428 10.49 13.71 -4.19
CA ASN A 428 11.41 13.22 -3.15
C ASN A 428 11.78 11.74 -3.40
N LEU A 429 13.06 11.41 -3.16
CA LEU A 429 13.59 10.05 -3.21
C LEU A 429 13.42 9.30 -1.87
N ASP A 430 13.63 10.02 -0.76
CA ASP A 430 13.60 9.54 0.62
C ASP A 430 12.16 9.52 1.16
N ARG A 431 11.81 8.56 2.04
CA ARG A 431 10.47 8.47 2.67
C ARG A 431 10.45 8.08 4.16
N LEU A 432 11.51 7.42 4.62
CA LEU A 432 11.71 6.99 6.00
C LEU A 432 12.84 7.81 6.64
N GLY A 433 12.76 8.06 7.95
CA GLY A 433 13.75 8.84 8.70
C GLY A 433 13.68 10.37 8.56
N LYS A 434 12.75 10.91 7.76
CA LYS A 434 12.39 12.35 7.67
C LYS A 434 10.88 12.50 7.68
N SER A 435 10.37 13.57 8.29
CA SER A 435 8.92 13.80 8.40
C SER A 435 8.27 14.28 7.09
N GLU A 436 6.94 14.27 7.03
CA GLU A 436 6.20 14.74 5.85
C GLU A 436 6.51 16.21 5.51
N VAL A 437 6.55 17.09 6.53
CA VAL A 437 6.99 18.49 6.39
C VAL A 437 8.43 18.58 5.85
N GLU A 438 9.38 17.83 6.39
CA GLU A 438 10.77 17.85 5.93
C GLU A 438 10.91 17.39 4.48
N LEU A 439 10.17 16.36 4.07
CA LEU A 439 10.17 15.83 2.70
C LEU A 439 9.53 16.81 1.71
N VAL A 440 8.44 17.47 2.08
CA VAL A 440 7.79 18.50 1.25
C VAL A 440 8.69 19.72 1.10
N GLN A 441 9.33 20.19 2.16
CA GLN A 441 10.30 21.29 2.08
C GLN A 441 11.49 20.94 1.19
N CYS A 442 12.02 19.71 1.29
CA CYS A 442 13.09 19.21 0.43
C CYS A 442 12.71 19.23 -1.07
N VAL A 443 11.45 18.94 -1.40
CA VAL A 443 10.94 19.07 -2.78
C VAL A 443 10.82 20.54 -3.18
N ILE A 444 10.34 21.42 -2.30
CA ILE A 444 10.20 22.85 -2.57
C ILE A 444 11.56 23.49 -2.86
N ASP A 445 12.55 23.25 -2.01
CA ASP A 445 13.90 23.80 -2.18
C ASP A 445 14.57 23.25 -3.45
N GLY A 446 14.48 21.93 -3.66
CA GLY A 446 15.11 21.27 -4.80
C GLY A 446 14.46 21.63 -6.15
N VAL A 447 13.13 21.75 -6.23
CA VAL A 447 12.44 22.18 -7.47
C VAL A 447 12.75 23.64 -7.79
N ASN A 448 12.78 24.52 -6.78
CA ASN A 448 13.21 25.91 -6.99
C ASN A 448 14.65 26.00 -7.53
N TYR A 449 15.56 25.14 -7.03
CA TYR A 449 16.93 25.06 -7.54
C TYR A 449 17.00 24.59 -9.00
N LEU A 450 16.21 23.60 -9.39
CA LEU A 450 16.12 23.14 -10.79
C LEU A 450 15.60 24.25 -11.71
N ILE A 451 14.61 25.03 -11.26
CA ILE A 451 14.07 26.17 -12.01
C ILE A 451 15.11 27.30 -12.14
N ASP A 452 15.90 27.58 -11.10
CA ASP A 452 17.01 28.54 -11.20
C ASP A 452 18.09 28.09 -12.18
N CYS A 453 18.44 26.79 -12.18
CA CYS A 453 19.36 26.20 -13.15
C CYS A 453 18.84 26.32 -14.59
N GLU A 454 17.57 25.99 -14.83
CA GLU A 454 16.94 26.16 -16.15
C GLU A 454 16.97 27.63 -16.61
N LYS A 455 16.60 28.56 -15.72
CA LYS A 455 16.66 30.01 -15.98
C LYS A 455 18.07 30.51 -16.31
N LYS A 456 19.12 29.95 -15.70
CA LYS A 456 20.52 30.27 -16.00
C LYS A 456 20.91 29.77 -17.39
N LEU A 457 20.59 28.53 -17.71
CA LEU A 457 20.82 27.95 -19.04
C LEU A 457 20.06 28.73 -20.14
N GLU A 458 18.83 29.20 -19.87
CA GLU A 458 18.07 30.09 -20.78
C GLU A 458 18.81 31.40 -21.11
N ARG A 459 19.67 31.89 -20.21
CA ARG A 459 20.51 33.09 -20.40
C ARG A 459 21.92 32.78 -20.91
N GLY A 460 22.27 31.50 -21.11
CA GLY A 460 23.63 31.08 -21.45
C GLY A 460 24.62 31.14 -20.27
N GLU A 461 24.13 31.19 -19.03
CA GLU A 461 24.93 31.15 -17.81
C GLU A 461 25.21 29.70 -17.38
N ASP A 462 26.37 29.45 -16.77
CA ASP A 462 26.71 28.13 -16.24
C ASP A 462 26.01 27.82 -14.90
N ILE A 463 25.84 26.53 -14.63
CA ILE A 463 25.19 26.00 -13.43
C ILE A 463 26.16 25.21 -12.54
N ILE A 464 25.89 25.22 -11.24
CA ILE A 464 26.72 24.54 -10.24
C ILE A 464 26.02 23.25 -9.81
N VAL A 465 26.77 22.22 -9.42
CA VAL A 465 26.21 21.05 -8.74
C VAL A 465 26.11 21.38 -7.24
N PRO A 466 24.92 21.34 -6.62
CA PRO A 466 24.75 21.70 -5.21
C PRO A 466 25.45 20.67 -4.31
N ALA A 467 25.82 21.07 -3.10
CA ALA A 467 26.36 20.14 -2.11
C ALA A 467 25.32 19.05 -1.74
N PRO A 468 25.72 17.80 -1.45
CA PRO A 468 24.78 16.76 -1.05
C PRO A 468 24.01 17.13 0.23
N VAL A 469 22.68 17.01 0.20
CA VAL A 469 21.82 17.21 1.38
C VAL A 469 22.12 16.14 2.42
N ILE A 470 22.47 16.59 3.63
CA ILE A 470 22.73 15.71 4.78
C ILE A 470 21.46 14.89 5.08
N GLN A 471 21.62 13.57 5.20
CA GLN A 471 20.49 12.64 5.31
C GLN A 471 19.90 12.62 6.72
N PHE A 472 20.74 12.33 7.71
CA PHE A 472 20.39 12.29 9.12
C PHE A 472 21.33 13.23 9.86
N LYS A 473 20.82 13.95 10.86
CA LYS A 473 21.69 14.63 11.83
C LYS A 473 22.47 13.54 12.58
N LYS A 474 23.80 13.70 12.64
CA LYS A 474 24.69 12.80 13.38
C LYS A 474 24.45 12.91 14.89
#